data_AF-I4A9X0-F1
#
_entry.id   AF-I4A9X0-F1
#
_cell.length_a   1.000
_cell.length_b   1.000
_cell.length_c   1.000
_cell.angle_alpha   90.00
_cell.angle_beta   90.00
_cell.angle_gamma   90.00
#
_symmetry.space_group_name_H-M   'P 1'
#
loop_
_entity.id
_entity.type
_entity.pdbx_description
1 polymer ?
#
loop_
_entity_poly.entity_id
_entity_poly.type
_entity_poly.pdbx_seq_one_letter_code
_entity_poly.pdbx_strand_id
1 'polypeptide(L)' 'MTNFDEILKQIERLREDMHRLAEEKELTDPSVVAASQMLDAALNAYYKFIKDKVKNE' A
#
# COMPACT_ATOMS: atom_id res chain seq x y z
N MET A 1 3.64 -5.72 -18.92
CA MET A 1 3.38 -5.45 -17.49
C MET A 1 2.07 -4.71 -17.44
N THR A 2 1.10 -5.22 -16.69
CA THR A 2 -0.20 -4.55 -16.56
C THR A 2 -0.13 -3.52 -15.45
N ASN A 3 -0.98 -2.50 -15.50
CA ASN A 3 -1.12 -1.49 -14.44
C ASN A 3 -1.38 -2.16 -13.06
N PHE A 4 -2.02 -3.33 -13.06
CA PHE A 4 -2.27 -4.14 -11.86
C PHE A 4 -0.98 -4.66 -11.20
N ASP A 5 -0.04 -5.18 -11.99
CA ASP A 5 1.24 -5.71 -11.48
C ASP A 5 2.09 -4.59 -10.85
N GLU A 6 1.98 -3.38 -11.37
CA GLU A 6 2.69 -2.20 -10.86
C GLU A 6 2.12 -1.72 -9.53
N ILE A 7 0.80 -1.69 -9.39
CA ILE A 7 0.12 -1.36 -8.13
C ILE A 7 0.47 -2.39 -7.05
N LEU A 8 0.46 -3.69 -7.37
CA LEU A 8 0.87 -4.74 -6.44
C LEU A 8 2.32 -4.59 -5.99
N LYS A 9 3.24 -4.32 -6.92
CA LYS A 9 4.66 -4.07 -6.58
C LYS A 9 4.83 -2.87 -5.66
N GLN A 10 4.05 -1.81 -5.85
CA GLN A 10 4.10 -0.64 -4.98
C GLN A 10 3.58 -0.96 -3.57
N ILE A 11 2.48 -1.72 -3.47
CA ILE A 11 1.92 -2.16 -2.18
C ILE A 11 2.94 -3.01 -1.41
N GLU A 12 3.59 -3.98 -2.06
CA GLU A 12 4.58 -4.83 -1.39
C GLU A 12 5.79 -4.03 -0.91
N ARG A 13 6.30 -3.09 -1.72
CA ARG A 13 7.39 -2.19 -1.29
C ARG A 13 7.01 -1.35 -0.08
N LEU A 14 5.84 -0.72 -0.11
CA LEU A 14 5.35 0.10 1.00
C LEU A 14 5.14 -0.73 2.27
N ARG A 15 4.71 -2.00 2.13
CA ARG A 15 4.56 -2.93 3.25
C ARG A 15 5.92 -3.25 3.88
N GLU A 16 6.93 -3.58 3.06
CA GLU A 16 8.29 -3.84 3.55
C GLU A 16 8.88 -2.61 4.26
N ASP A 17 8.75 -1.43 3.66
CA ASP A 17 9.29 -0.19 4.24
C ASP A 17 8.61 0.15 5.58
N MET A 18 7.29 -0.01 5.66
CA MET A 18 6.55 0.19 6.92
C MET A 18 6.99 -0.82 7.99
N HIS A 19 7.17 -2.11 7.64
CA HIS A 19 7.64 -3.12 8.59
C HIS A 19 9.04 -2.81 9.11
N ARG A 20 9.98 -2.43 8.24
CA ARG A 20 11.33 -2.02 8.67
C ARG A 20 11.28 -0.83 9.62
N LEU A 21 10.47 0.18 9.31
CA LEU A 21 10.31 1.34 10.20
C LEU A 21 9.69 0.96 11.56
N ALA A 22 8.74 0.02 11.57
CA ALA A 22 8.10 -0.47 12.80
C ALA A 22 8.98 -1.43 13.63
N GLU A 23 10.02 -2.02 13.03
CA GLU A 23 11.04 -2.79 13.75
C GLU A 23 12.02 -1.87 14.51
N GLU A 24 12.31 -0.70 13.93
CA GLU A 24 13.28 0.25 14.47
C GLU A 24 12.65 1.34 15.35
N LYS A 25 11.34 1.56 15.24
CA LYS A 25 10.63 2.68 15.89
C LYS A 25 9.29 2.26 16.48
N GLU A 26 8.78 3.08 17.38
CA GLU A 26 7.42 2.90 17.89
C GLU A 26 6.38 3.07 16.79
N LEU A 27 5.27 2.35 16.88
CA LEU A 27 4.17 2.44 15.89
C LEU A 27 3.53 3.83 15.83
N THR A 28 3.67 4.63 16.90
CA THR A 28 3.23 6.02 17.01
C THR A 28 4.23 7.01 16.43
N ASP A 29 5.43 6.56 16.02
CA ASP A 29 6.41 7.43 15.40
C ASP A 29 5.83 8.03 14.11
N PRO A 30 5.97 9.35 13.88
CA PRO A 30 5.39 10.02 12.72
C PRO A 30 5.80 9.40 11.36
N SER A 31 7.00 8.82 11.27
CA SER A 31 7.45 8.17 10.03
C SER A 31 6.79 6.81 9.81
N VAL A 32 6.51 6.05 10.87
CA VAL A 32 5.76 4.78 10.79
C VAL A 32 4.30 5.08 10.43
N VAL A 33 3.70 6.10 11.04
CA VAL A 33 2.35 6.55 10.72
C VAL A 33 2.25 7.03 9.26
N ALA A 34 3.22 7.82 8.79
CA ALA A 34 3.25 8.26 7.39
C ALA A 34 3.37 7.09 6.41
N ALA A 35 4.26 6.13 6.69
CA ALA A 35 4.39 4.92 5.87
C ALA A 35 3.09 4.09 5.84
N SER A 36 2.42 3.96 6.99
CA SER A 36 1.12 3.30 7.10
C SER A 36 0.04 3.98 6.25
N GLN A 37 -0.03 5.31 6.28
CA GLN A 37 -0.97 6.09 5.46
C GLN A 37 -0.70 5.94 3.96
N MET A 38 0.58 5.90 3.56
CA MET A 38 0.95 5.68 2.16
C MET A 38 0.54 4.29 1.68
N LEU A 39 0.75 3.26 2.51
CA LEU A 39 0.32 1.90 2.24
C LEU A 39 -1.21 1.81 2.11
N ASP A 40 -1.96 2.45 3.01
CA ASP A 40 -3.42 2.50 2.95
C ASP A 40 -3.94 3.17 1.66
N ALA A 41 -3.34 4.28 1.25
CA ALA A 41 -3.69 4.94 -0.01
C ALA A 41 -3.47 4.03 -1.24
N ALA A 42 -2.37 3.28 -1.27
CA ALA A 42 -2.07 2.33 -2.33
C ALA A 42 -3.06 1.15 -2.35
N LEU A 43 -3.42 0.62 -1.18
CA LEU A 43 -4.45 -0.43 -1.03
C LEU A 43 -5.83 0.07 -1.49
N ASN A 44 -6.22 1.29 -1.12
CA ASN A 44 -7.47 1.90 -1.57
C ASN A 44 -7.52 2.06 -3.10
N ALA A 45 -6.42 2.47 -3.72
CA ALA A 45 -6.32 2.56 -5.18
C ALA A 45 -6.49 1.17 -5.85
N TYR A 46 -5.85 0.14 -5.28
CA TYR A 46 -6.00 -1.24 -5.73
C TYR A 46 -7.44 -1.75 -5.61
N TYR A 47 -8.08 -1.55 -4.47
CA TYR A 47 -9.47 -1.96 -4.26
C TYR A 47 -10.43 -1.25 -5.22
N LYS A 48 -10.20 0.04 -5.49
CA LYS A 48 -10.98 0.79 -6.49
C LYS A 48 -10.79 0.18 -7.88
N PHE A 49 -9.55 -0.10 -8.28
CA PHE A 49 -9.25 -0.73 -9.57
C PHE A 49 -9.95 -2.09 -9.74
N ILE A 50 -9.89 -2.96 -8.72
CA ILE A 50 -10.59 -4.25 -8.76
C ILE A 50 -12.10 -4.05 -8.83
N LYS A 51 -12.66 -3.17 -8.01
CA LYS A 51 -14.10 -2.90 -7.97
C LYS A 51 -14.61 -2.43 -9.33
N ASP A 52 -13.84 -1.57 -10.00
CA ASP A 52 -14.18 -1.07 -11.34
C ASP A 52 -14.05 -2.17 -12.40
N LYS A 53 -13.08 -3.09 -12.28
CA LYS A 53 -13.02 -4.27 -13.14
C LYS A 53 -14.23 -5.20 -12.97
N VAL A 54 -14.59 -5.54 -11.73
CA VAL A 54 -15.68 -6.47 -11.41
C VAL A 54 -17.06 -5.89 -11.78
N LYS A 55 -17.23 -4.57 -11.77
CA LYS A 55 -18.48 -3.92 -12.22
C LYS A 55 -18.68 -3.88 -13.73
N ASN A 56 -17.63 -4.11 -14.51
CA ASN A 56 -17.63 -4.03 -15.97
C ASN A 56 -17.62 -5.43 -16.64
N GLU A 57 -17.85 -6.48 -15.85
CA GLU A 57 -18.14 -7.87 -16.30
C GLU A 57 -19.61 -8.20 -16.03
#